data_AF-A0A1Q8CNQ7-F1
#
_entry.id   AF-A0A1Q8CNQ7-F1
#
_cell.length_a   1.000
_cell.length_b   1.000
_cell.length_c   1.000
_cell.angle_alpha   90.00
_cell.angle_beta   90.00
_cell.angle_gamma   90.00
#
_symmetry.space_group_name_H-M   'P 1'
#
loop_
_entity.id
_entity.type
_entity.pdbx_description
1 polymer ?
#
loop_
_entity_poly.entity_id
_entity_poly.type
_entity_poly.pdbx_seq_one_letter_code
_entity_poly.pdbx_strand_id
1 'polypeptide(L)'
;MVMSGHHPDAAAQQSPACTEPKRINVAISPDTVRALDNVIKREGVTLTEALRRLVGYGDFVYRAARQNGEQLTVAGPGGIREIVIL
;
A
#
# COMPACT_ATOMS: atom_id res chain seq x y z
N MET A 1 -31.48 20.29 -44.21
CA MET A 1 -30.18 20.95 -43.97
C MET A 1 -29.97 21.05 -42.46
N VAL A 2 -29.16 20.11 -41.91
CA VAL A 2 -28.23 20.21 -40.75
C VAL A 2 -28.68 20.97 -39.48
N MET A 3 -28.52 20.50 -38.23
CA MET A 3 -27.56 19.58 -37.59
C MET A 3 -28.14 19.00 -36.28
N SER A 4 -27.78 17.76 -35.99
CA SER A 4 -27.80 17.14 -34.68
C SER A 4 -27.00 17.93 -33.65
N GLY A 5 -27.42 17.86 -32.38
CA GLY A 5 -26.67 18.33 -31.22
C GLY A 5 -26.99 17.48 -30.01
N HIS A 6 -26.51 16.24 -30.01
CA HIS A 6 -26.41 15.37 -28.85
C HIS A 6 -25.17 15.78 -28.05
N HIS A 7 -25.30 16.14 -26.77
CA HIS A 7 -24.23 16.11 -25.78
C HIS A 7 -24.80 16.24 -24.36
N PRO A 8 -24.14 15.65 -23.35
CA PRO A 8 -24.62 14.42 -22.73
C PRO A 8 -24.97 14.62 -21.25
N ASP A 9 -25.52 13.57 -20.66
CA ASP A 9 -25.61 13.34 -19.22
C ASP A 9 -24.38 13.88 -18.49
N ALA A 10 -24.59 14.93 -17.70
CA ALA A 10 -23.67 15.32 -16.65
C ALA A 10 -23.74 14.23 -15.57
N ALA A 11 -23.07 13.10 -15.83
CA ALA A 11 -22.73 12.13 -14.82
C ALA A 11 -21.90 12.86 -13.77
N ALA A 12 -22.55 13.22 -12.68
CA ALA A 12 -21.92 13.76 -11.49
C ALA A 12 -20.79 12.80 -11.11
N GLN A 13 -19.56 13.23 -11.37
CA GLN A 13 -18.35 12.58 -10.96
C GLN A 13 -18.43 12.43 -9.44
N GLN A 14 -18.75 11.21 -8.98
CA GLN A 14 -18.60 10.83 -7.59
C GLN A 14 -17.11 10.94 -7.28
N SER A 15 -16.73 12.09 -6.75
CA SER A 15 -15.42 12.29 -6.14
C SER A 15 -15.27 11.20 -5.09
N PRO A 16 -14.18 10.39 -5.12
CA PRO A 16 -13.99 9.36 -4.12
C PRO A 16 -14.03 10.04 -2.75
N ALA A 17 -14.95 9.59 -1.90
CA ALA A 17 -15.10 10.14 -0.56
C ALA A 17 -13.73 10.09 0.13
N CYS A 18 -13.13 11.27 0.33
CA CYS A 18 -11.90 11.42 1.10
C CYS A 18 -12.26 10.97 2.52
N THR A 19 -11.98 9.71 2.82
CA THR A 19 -12.33 9.13 4.10
C THR A 19 -11.38 9.76 5.11
N GLU A 20 -11.93 10.46 6.10
CA GLU A 20 -11.10 11.11 7.12
C GLU A 20 -10.15 10.09 7.77
N PRO A 21 -8.88 10.47 8.02
CA PRO A 21 -7.93 9.55 8.66
C PRO A 21 -8.43 9.12 10.04
N LYS A 22 -8.68 7.82 10.23
CA LYS A 22 -9.00 7.26 11.54
C LYS A 22 -7.76 7.26 12.42
N ARG A 23 -7.84 7.88 13.60
CA ARG A 23 -6.78 7.78 14.62
C ARG A 23 -6.84 6.43 15.32
N ILE A 24 -5.70 5.76 15.39
CA ILE A 24 -5.53 4.47 16.07
C ILE A 24 -4.37 4.62 17.06
N ASN A 25 -4.59 4.28 18.32
CA ASN A 25 -3.55 4.24 19.35
C ASN A 25 -3.22 2.79 19.68
N VAL A 26 -1.97 2.40 19.50
CA VAL A 26 -1.49 1.04 19.80
C VAL A 26 -0.10 1.10 20.41
N ALA A 27 0.17 0.19 21.34
CA ALA A 27 1.54 -0.09 21.76
C ALA A 27 2.24 -0.90 20.66
N ILE A 28 3.48 -0.53 20.33
CA ILE A 28 4.30 -1.23 19.36
C ILE A 28 5.62 -1.68 19.98
N SER A 29 6.17 -2.78 19.48
CA SER A 29 7.43 -3.32 20.00
C SER A 29 8.63 -2.46 19.58
N PRO A 30 9.78 -2.58 20.26
CA PRO A 30 11.02 -1.93 19.82
C PRO A 30 11.45 -2.31 18.39
N ASP A 31 11.11 -3.51 17.93
CA ASP A 31 11.40 -3.94 16.55
C ASP A 31 10.57 -3.16 15.52
N THR A 32 9.30 -2.91 15.82
CA THR A 32 8.45 -2.08 14.96
C THR A 32 9.00 -0.65 14.89
N VAL A 33 9.42 -0.08 16.01
CA VAL A 33 10.05 1.25 16.06
C VAL A 33 11.31 1.27 15.19
N ARG A 34 12.20 0.28 15.33
CA ARG A 34 13.41 0.15 14.51
C ARG A 34 13.11 0.05 13.01
N ALA A 35 12.09 -0.70 12.62
CA ALA A 35 11.68 -0.84 11.23
C ALA A 35 11.21 0.51 10.64
N LEU A 36 10.41 1.27 11.39
CA LEU A 36 9.94 2.60 10.99
C LEU A 36 11.12 3.58 10.86
N ASP A 37 12.01 3.63 11.86
CA ASP A 37 13.19 4.48 11.85
C ASP A 37 14.11 4.20 10.66
N ASN A 38 14.25 2.93 10.27
CA ASN A 38 15.07 2.55 9.12
C ASN A 38 14.51 3.14 7.82
N VAL A 39 13.19 3.10 7.62
CA VAL A 39 12.53 3.68 6.44
C VAL A 39 12.68 5.21 6.44
N ILE A 40 12.42 5.85 7.59
CA ILE A 40 12.56 7.30 7.76
C ILE A 40 13.98 7.75 7.39
N LYS A 41 15.01 7.10 7.94
CA LYS A 41 16.42 7.46 7.71
C LYS A 41 16.87 7.23 6.27
N ARG A 42 16.45 6.12 5.66
CA ARG A 42 16.88 5.75 4.30
C ARG A 42 16.18 6.56 3.22
N GLU A 43 14.91 6.90 3.43
CA GLU A 43 14.06 7.48 2.40
C GLU A 43 13.73 8.95 2.67
N GLY A 44 14.09 9.50 3.82
CA GLY A 44 13.86 10.90 4.19
C GLY A 44 12.38 11.24 4.36
N VAL A 45 11.56 10.26 4.77
CA VAL A 45 10.09 10.41 4.87
C VAL A 45 9.61 10.58 6.31
N THR A 46 8.36 11.03 6.47
CA THR A 46 7.74 11.17 7.80
C THR A 46 7.36 9.81 8.40
N LEU A 47 7.09 9.78 9.72
CA LEU A 47 6.58 8.59 10.39
C LEU A 47 5.29 8.05 9.76
N THR A 48 4.35 8.93 9.42
CA THR A 48 3.10 8.56 8.75
C THR A 48 3.37 7.86 7.43
N GLU A 49 4.30 8.38 6.64
CA GLU A 49 4.65 7.83 5.33
C GLU A 49 5.40 6.49 5.45
N ALA A 50 6.31 6.38 6.41
CA ALA A 50 6.99 5.13 6.72
C ALA A 50 5.99 4.04 7.13
N LEU A 51 5.06 4.37 8.03
CA LEU A 51 4.00 3.46 8.46
C LEU A 51 3.12 3.04 7.28
N ARG A 52 2.64 4.00 6.49
CA ARG A 52 1.80 3.75 5.30
C ARG A 52 2.45 2.78 4.32
N ARG A 53 3.75 2.95 4.05
CA ARG A 53 4.51 2.07 3.13
C ARG A 53 4.66 0.66 3.70
N LEU A 54 5.11 0.54 4.95
CA LEU A 54 5.29 -0.77 5.58
C LEU A 54 3.96 -1.54 5.69
N VAL A 55 2.87 -0.86 6.02
CA VAL A 55 1.53 -1.47 6.01
C VAL A 55 1.13 -1.91 4.60
N GLY A 56 1.40 -1.10 3.57
CA GLY A 56 1.13 -1.47 2.17
C GLY A 56 1.91 -2.71 1.71
N TYR A 57 3.19 -2.81 2.08
CA TYR A 57 3.99 -4.01 1.80
C TYR A 57 3.45 -5.23 2.55
N GLY A 58 3.06 -5.06 3.82
CA GLY A 58 2.43 -6.10 4.62
C GLY A 58 1.10 -6.59 4.03
N ASP A 59 0.24 -5.68 3.55
CA ASP A 59 -1.03 -6.03 2.89
C ASP A 59 -0.80 -6.84 1.62
N PHE A 60 0.12 -6.40 0.76
CA PHE A 60 0.49 -7.14 -0.45
C PHE A 60 0.96 -8.57 -0.12
N VAL A 61 1.92 -8.68 0.81
CA VAL A 61 2.49 -9.97 1.23
C VAL A 61 1.44 -10.88 1.85
N TYR A 62 0.58 -10.34 2.71
CA TYR A 62 -0.50 -11.09 3.35
C TYR A 62 -1.48 -11.65 2.33
N ARG A 63 -1.91 -10.85 1.35
CA ARG A 63 -2.83 -11.29 0.30
C ARG A 63 -2.20 -12.40 -0.55
N ALA A 64 -0.98 -12.19 -1.04
CA ALA A 64 -0.27 -13.17 -1.85
C ALA A 64 -0.14 -14.50 -1.11
N ALA A 65 0.43 -14.50 0.09
CA ALA A 65 0.75 -15.72 0.82
C ALA A 65 -0.48 -16.40 1.46
N ARG A 66 -1.41 -15.63 2.05
CA ARG A 66 -2.50 -16.19 2.87
C ARG A 66 -3.85 -16.24 2.18
N GLN A 67 -4.13 -15.35 1.23
CA GLN A 67 -5.42 -15.32 0.53
C GLN A 67 -5.36 -16.04 -0.81
N ASN A 68 -4.29 -15.82 -1.57
CA ASN A 68 -4.16 -16.36 -2.93
C ASN A 68 -3.37 -17.67 -2.98
N GLY A 69 -2.64 -18.01 -1.91
CA GLY A 69 -1.78 -19.19 -1.88
C GLY A 69 -0.59 -19.11 -2.83
N GLU A 70 -0.14 -17.89 -3.15
CA GLU A 70 0.97 -17.64 -4.05
C GLU A 70 2.31 -17.92 -3.38
N GLN A 71 3.27 -18.38 -4.18
CA GLN A 71 4.65 -18.56 -3.75
C GLN A 71 5.42 -17.25 -3.94
N LEU A 72 5.99 -16.72 -2.86
CA LEU A 72 6.77 -15.49 -2.90
C LEU A 72 8.23 -15.80 -3.24
N THR A 73 8.76 -15.11 -4.25
CA THR A 73 10.17 -15.20 -4.63
C THR A 73 10.80 -13.81 -4.68
N VAL A 74 12.08 -13.73 -4.29
CA VAL A 74 12.88 -12.50 -4.35
C VAL A 74 14.03 -12.73 -5.32
N ALA A 75 14.04 -11.95 -6.40
CA ALA A 75 15.17 -11.90 -7.32
C ALA A 75 16.20 -10.86 -6.85
N GLY A 76 17.47 -11.24 -6.86
CA GLY A 76 18.57 -10.31 -6.56
C GLY A 76 19.86 -10.70 -7.28
N PRO A 77 20.96 -9.98 -7.02
CA PRO A 77 22.25 -10.23 -7.67
C PRO A 77 22.77 -11.67 -7.49
N GLY A 78 22.34 -12.35 -6.43
CA GLY A 78 22.68 -13.76 -6.14
C GLY A 78 21.69 -14.79 -6.64
N GLY A 79 20.78 -14.43 -7.56
CA GLY A 79 19.74 -15.30 -8.09
C GLY A 79 18.37 -15.15 -7.39
N ILE A 80 17.46 -16.05 -7.73
CA ILE A 80 16.10 -16.09 -7.20
C ILE A 80 16.08 -16.94 -5.93
N ARG A 81 15.48 -16.41 -4.86
CA ARG A 81 15.29 -17.12 -3.58
C ARG A 81 13.82 -17.17 -3.22
N GLU A 82 13.37 -18.32 -2.73
CA GLU A 82 12.02 -18.49 -2.20
C GLU A 82 11.92 -17.91 -0.78
N ILE A 83 10.79 -17.25 -0.49
CA ILE A 83 10.47 -16.72 0.84
C ILE A 83 9.30 -17.52 1.42
N VAL A 84 9.55 -18.17 2.55
CA VAL A 84 8.51 -18.83 3.35
C VAL A 84 8.11 -17.92 4.49
N ILE A 85 6.84 -17.52 4.52
CA ILE A 85 6.26 -16.72 5.60
C ILE A 85 5.43 -17.66 6.47
N LEU A 86 5.95 -17.97 7.66
CA LEU A 86 5.34 -18.89 8.61
C LEU A 86 4.15 -18.26 9.35
#